data_AF-A0A177C0T6-F1
#
_entry.id   AF-A0A177C0T6-F1
#
_cell.length_a   1.000
_cell.length_b   1.000
_cell.length_c   1.000
_cell.angle_alpha   90.00
_cell.angle_beta   90.00
_cell.angle_gamma   90.00
#
_symmetry.space_group_name_H-M   'P 1'
#
loop_
_entity.id
_entity.type
_entity.pdbx_description
1 polymer ?
#
loop_
_entity_poly.entity_id
_entity_poly.type
_entity_poly.pdbx_seq_one_letter_code
_entity_poly.pdbx_strand_id
1 'polypeptide(L)'
;MSDHSADMMATVAVQTTVAPAVARLRAVPKFDPVRHLARAFPEKNVSMQELGFAEDVGVSPVAVSGPFQLFTSEAVNIMRDEIFCVPDKYKFSSNIAKSQLRGYAKDCAPFTWDAWNHPETIALISEIAEVELVPAMPYEIAHINLSSKSKEDAQQELAKYQEHQRRYQEDEGIGGCREVVETPIVGWHTDSYPFVCVLMMSDVRGMVGGETAIRMVNGKVLKMRGPSQGCAVIMQGRYITHQAMRALGAQERITSVTSFRPKSALLKDDTELRTVRGVSDLNELYYDFAEYRLKLLEEQIQHERERVQAARKAGGEFATAQHKQFLGNVTAFSQQSSHELVDQCEVQKGYIEKVDFPDAAIDI
;
A
#
# COMPACT_ATOMS: atom_id res chain seq x y z
N MET A 1 -42.83 -17.66 -37.89
CA MET A 1 -42.95 -18.19 -36.51
C MET A 1 -41.58 -18.66 -36.06
N SER A 2 -40.83 -17.77 -35.42
CA SER A 2 -39.63 -18.06 -34.63
C SER A 2 -39.07 -16.71 -34.18
N ASP A 3 -38.42 -16.69 -33.03
CA ASP A 3 -37.57 -15.59 -32.54
C ASP A 3 -38.17 -14.50 -31.63
N HIS A 4 -39.09 -14.89 -30.73
CA HIS A 4 -39.42 -14.08 -29.53
C HIS A 4 -39.15 -14.81 -28.20
N SER A 5 -38.56 -16.01 -28.23
CA SER A 5 -38.32 -16.81 -27.00
C SER A 5 -36.90 -16.75 -26.47
N ALA A 6 -35.92 -16.27 -27.27
CA ALA A 6 -34.52 -16.19 -26.85
C ALA A 6 -34.24 -14.95 -26.00
N ASP A 7 -34.94 -13.85 -26.25
CA ASP A 7 -34.68 -12.55 -25.61
C ASP A 7 -35.17 -12.51 -24.15
N MET A 8 -36.34 -13.12 -23.85
CA MET A 8 -36.84 -13.23 -22.47
C MET A 8 -35.96 -14.11 -21.57
N MET A 9 -35.24 -15.10 -22.12
CA MET A 9 -34.36 -15.97 -21.32
C MET A 9 -33.06 -15.25 -20.94
N ALA A 10 -32.55 -14.36 -21.80
CA ALA A 10 -31.37 -13.55 -21.51
C ALA A 10 -31.65 -12.46 -20.46
N THR A 11 -32.84 -11.83 -20.48
CA THR A 11 -33.20 -10.80 -19.48
C THR A 11 -33.42 -11.38 -18.07
N VAL A 12 -33.92 -12.62 -17.97
CA VAL A 12 -34.19 -13.30 -16.68
C VAL A 12 -32.90 -13.81 -16.02
N ALA A 13 -31.88 -14.21 -16.80
CA ALA A 13 -30.58 -14.65 -16.27
C ALA A 13 -29.71 -13.49 -15.73
N VAL A 14 -29.86 -12.29 -16.30
CA VAL A 14 -29.17 -11.07 -15.81
C VAL A 14 -29.84 -10.52 -14.54
N GLN A 15 -31.16 -10.63 -14.39
CA GLN A 15 -31.86 -10.16 -13.18
C GLN A 15 -31.67 -11.07 -11.95
N THR A 16 -31.39 -12.35 -12.14
CA THR A 16 -31.27 -13.33 -11.04
C THR A 16 -29.90 -13.36 -10.37
N THR A 17 -28.84 -12.87 -11.03
CA THR A 17 -27.49 -12.79 -10.45
C THR A 17 -27.20 -11.46 -9.75
N VAL A 18 -27.91 -10.39 -10.12
CA VAL A 18 -27.74 -9.05 -9.54
C VAL A 18 -28.49 -8.90 -8.20
N ALA A 19 -29.67 -9.53 -8.05
CA ALA A 19 -30.48 -9.42 -6.85
C ALA A 19 -29.80 -9.90 -5.53
N PRO A 20 -29.04 -11.03 -5.50
CA PRO A 20 -28.36 -11.49 -4.28
C PRO A 20 -27.17 -10.60 -3.86
N ALA A 21 -26.41 -10.08 -4.83
CA ALA A 21 -25.28 -9.19 -4.57
C ALA A 21 -25.73 -7.82 -4.05
N VAL A 22 -26.81 -7.27 -4.63
CA VAL A 22 -27.42 -6.00 -4.19
C VAL A 22 -28.12 -6.14 -2.84
N ALA A 23 -28.68 -7.31 -2.51
CA ALA A 23 -29.27 -7.58 -1.20
C ALA A 23 -28.22 -7.67 -0.07
N ARG A 24 -27.01 -8.16 -0.35
CA ARG A 24 -25.90 -8.20 0.63
C ARG A 24 -25.33 -6.81 0.94
N LEU A 25 -25.22 -5.93 -0.06
CA LEU A 25 -24.74 -4.54 0.14
C LEU A 25 -25.66 -3.71 1.05
N ARG A 26 -26.96 -4.04 1.13
CA ARG A 26 -27.92 -3.34 2.03
C ARG A 26 -27.80 -3.71 3.51
N ALA A 27 -27.09 -4.77 3.85
CA ALA A 27 -26.93 -5.25 5.23
C ALA A 27 -25.57 -4.88 5.85
N VAL A 28 -24.65 -4.27 5.07
CA VAL A 28 -23.34 -3.86 5.57
C VAL A 28 -23.51 -2.66 6.50
N PRO A 29 -22.99 -2.70 7.75
CA PRO A 29 -23.01 -1.55 8.65
C PRO A 29 -22.34 -0.33 7.99
N LYS A 30 -22.77 0.87 8.35
CA LYS A 30 -22.08 2.10 7.94
C LYS A 30 -20.83 2.31 8.80
N PHE A 31 -19.79 2.89 8.21
CA PHE A 31 -18.62 3.31 8.97
C PHE A 31 -18.96 4.47 9.89
N ASP A 32 -18.91 4.19 11.20
CA ASP A 32 -18.91 5.17 12.28
C ASP A 32 -17.49 5.32 12.87
N PRO A 33 -16.83 6.48 12.75
CA PRO A 33 -15.48 6.69 13.26
C PRO A 33 -15.40 6.53 14.79
N VAL A 34 -16.45 6.87 15.55
CA VAL A 34 -16.45 6.77 17.03
C VAL A 34 -16.38 5.31 17.47
N ARG A 35 -17.05 4.42 16.75
CA ARG A 35 -17.13 2.99 17.04
C ARG A 35 -15.98 2.18 16.42
N HIS A 36 -15.55 2.57 15.22
CA HIS A 36 -14.68 1.73 14.39
C HIS A 36 -13.21 2.16 14.38
N LEU A 37 -12.89 3.41 14.73
CA LEU A 37 -11.49 3.83 14.92
C LEU A 37 -11.06 3.65 16.37
N ALA A 38 -9.93 2.97 16.56
CA ALA A 38 -9.33 2.80 17.88
C ALA A 38 -8.52 4.03 18.34
N ARG A 39 -8.15 4.93 17.41
CA ARG A 39 -7.43 6.21 17.67
C ARG A 39 -6.15 6.04 18.51
N ALA A 40 -5.47 4.90 18.38
CA ALA A 40 -4.20 4.69 19.04
C ALA A 40 -3.07 5.34 18.26
N PHE A 41 -2.04 5.78 18.98
CA PHE A 41 -0.80 6.29 18.42
C PHE A 41 0.33 5.28 18.63
N PRO A 42 1.34 5.26 17.75
CA PRO A 42 2.52 4.42 17.94
C PRO A 42 3.36 4.94 19.12
N GLU A 43 3.98 4.02 19.87
CA GLU A 43 4.87 4.39 20.99
C GLU A 43 6.15 5.09 20.51
N LYS A 44 6.64 4.69 19.33
CA LYS A 44 7.84 5.25 18.72
C LYS A 44 7.72 5.24 17.20
N ASN A 45 8.13 6.33 16.57
CA ASN A 45 8.39 6.41 15.14
C ASN A 45 9.90 6.37 14.87
N VAL A 46 10.27 5.95 13.66
CA VAL A 46 11.64 6.01 13.16
C VAL A 46 11.70 7.06 12.07
N SER A 47 12.63 8.00 12.21
CA SER A 47 12.83 9.09 11.27
C SER A 47 13.70 8.71 10.07
N MET A 48 13.62 9.49 8.98
CA MET A 48 14.50 9.36 7.82
C MET A 48 15.98 9.51 8.22
N GLN A 49 16.28 10.44 9.13
CA GLN A 49 17.62 10.67 9.65
C GLN A 49 18.16 9.49 10.46
N GLU A 50 17.32 8.87 11.31
CA GLU A 50 17.72 7.66 12.05
C GLU A 50 18.11 6.52 11.11
N LEU A 51 17.46 6.41 9.94
CA LEU A 51 17.81 5.45 8.88
C LEU A 51 19.05 5.88 8.05
N GLY A 52 19.56 7.09 8.28
CA GLY A 52 20.74 7.66 7.60
C GLY A 52 20.44 8.40 6.30
N PHE A 53 19.17 8.66 5.98
CA PHE A 53 18.79 9.46 4.81
C PHE A 53 18.85 10.96 5.11
N ALA A 54 19.14 11.75 4.08
CA ALA A 54 19.02 13.20 4.15
C ALA A 54 17.54 13.63 4.21
N GLU A 55 17.28 14.83 4.76
CA GLU A 55 15.92 15.35 4.98
C GLU A 55 15.11 15.53 3.68
N ASP A 56 15.78 15.73 2.55
CA ASP A 56 15.18 16.00 1.24
C ASP A 56 14.90 14.72 0.42
N VAL A 57 15.24 13.54 0.93
CA VAL A 57 14.98 12.27 0.25
C VAL A 57 13.48 11.94 0.26
N GLY A 58 12.85 12.04 1.42
CA GLY A 58 11.43 11.76 1.62
C GLY A 58 10.56 13.03 1.56
N VAL A 59 9.28 12.86 1.89
CA VAL A 59 8.28 13.94 1.95
C VAL A 59 7.82 14.23 3.38
N SER A 60 8.38 13.52 4.36
CA SER A 60 8.14 13.66 5.79
C SER A 60 9.41 13.31 6.58
N PRO A 61 9.60 13.86 7.80
CA PRO A 61 10.64 13.38 8.71
C PRO A 61 10.43 11.92 9.16
N VAL A 62 9.19 11.42 9.23
CA VAL A 62 8.86 10.06 9.69
C VAL A 62 9.06 9.06 8.56
N ALA A 63 10.05 8.17 8.69
CA ALA A 63 10.28 7.10 7.71
C ALA A 63 9.27 5.96 7.87
N VAL A 64 9.07 5.50 9.11
CA VAL A 64 8.14 4.42 9.45
C VAL A 64 7.62 4.60 10.86
N SER A 65 6.34 4.32 11.07
CA SER A 65 5.74 4.33 12.40
C SER A 65 5.99 3.01 13.14
N GLY A 66 5.92 3.06 14.47
CA GLY A 66 5.65 1.85 15.24
C GLY A 66 4.26 1.28 14.89
N PRO A 67 3.96 0.03 15.27
CA PRO A 67 2.61 -0.50 15.12
C PRO A 67 1.64 0.23 16.05
N PHE A 68 0.44 0.54 15.56
CA PHE A 68 -0.63 1.19 16.34
C PHE A 68 -1.99 0.61 15.95
N GLN A 69 -2.92 0.53 16.90
CA GLN A 69 -4.28 0.06 16.62
C GLN A 69 -5.06 1.14 15.85
N LEU A 70 -5.30 0.91 14.56
CA LEU A 70 -6.03 1.85 13.70
C LEU A 70 -7.54 1.61 13.82
N PHE A 71 -7.96 0.37 13.56
CA PHE A 71 -9.36 -0.03 13.56
C PHE A 71 -9.68 -0.98 14.71
N THR A 72 -10.90 -0.92 15.23
CA THR A 72 -11.38 -1.89 16.22
C THR A 72 -11.54 -3.28 15.60
N SER A 73 -11.53 -4.33 16.42
CA SER A 73 -11.74 -5.71 15.93
C SER A 73 -13.08 -5.87 15.20
N GLU A 74 -14.10 -5.13 15.61
CA GLU A 74 -15.39 -5.07 14.91
C GLU A 74 -15.23 -4.55 13.47
N ALA A 75 -14.56 -3.43 13.30
CA ALA A 75 -14.35 -2.85 11.98
C ALA A 75 -13.55 -3.78 11.07
N VAL A 76 -12.50 -4.42 11.60
CA VAL A 76 -11.71 -5.40 10.85
C VAL A 76 -12.56 -6.60 10.42
N ASN A 77 -13.48 -7.07 11.26
CA ASN A 77 -14.37 -8.18 10.91
C ASN A 77 -15.31 -7.80 9.76
N ILE A 78 -15.89 -6.59 9.79
CA ILE A 78 -16.75 -6.10 8.70
C ILE A 78 -15.95 -6.00 7.39
N MET A 79 -14.76 -5.41 7.43
CA MET A 79 -13.87 -5.32 6.25
C MET A 79 -13.51 -6.72 5.71
N ARG A 80 -13.26 -7.70 6.58
CA ARG A 80 -13.00 -9.09 6.16
C ARG A 80 -14.21 -9.70 5.46
N ASP A 81 -15.42 -9.49 5.97
CA ASP A 81 -16.64 -9.98 5.34
C ASP A 81 -16.82 -9.41 3.93
N GLU A 82 -16.47 -8.13 3.73
CA GLU A 82 -16.45 -7.51 2.41
C GLU A 82 -15.40 -8.15 1.48
N ILE A 83 -14.18 -8.38 1.97
CA ILE A 83 -13.08 -9.03 1.22
C ILE A 83 -13.50 -10.40 0.69
N PHE A 84 -14.19 -11.22 1.49
CA PHE A 84 -14.63 -12.56 1.07
C PHE A 84 -15.77 -12.55 0.05
N CYS A 85 -16.42 -11.39 -0.16
CA CYS A 85 -17.47 -11.22 -1.16
C CYS A 85 -16.95 -10.63 -2.48
N VAL A 86 -15.65 -10.31 -2.58
CA VAL A 86 -15.08 -9.66 -3.77
C VAL A 86 -15.07 -10.61 -4.98
N PRO A 87 -15.64 -10.20 -6.13
CA PRO A 87 -15.65 -11.01 -7.36
C PRO A 87 -14.26 -11.25 -7.95
N ASP A 88 -14.10 -12.33 -8.70
CA ASP A 88 -12.83 -12.75 -9.30
C ASP A 88 -12.21 -11.72 -10.27
N LYS A 89 -13.01 -10.82 -10.85
CA LYS A 89 -12.49 -9.76 -11.74
C LYS A 89 -11.51 -8.79 -11.06
N TYR A 90 -11.53 -8.72 -9.72
CA TYR A 90 -10.60 -7.91 -8.93
C TYR A 90 -9.42 -8.73 -8.39
N LYS A 91 -9.32 -10.03 -8.70
CA LYS A 91 -8.24 -10.91 -8.26
C LYS A 91 -7.07 -10.86 -9.25
N PHE A 92 -5.89 -10.60 -8.73
CA PHE A 92 -4.64 -10.54 -9.49
C PHE A 92 -3.59 -11.44 -8.84
N SER A 93 -2.61 -11.85 -9.63
CA SER A 93 -1.46 -12.63 -9.18
C SER A 93 -0.24 -12.23 -9.98
N SER A 94 0.95 -12.39 -9.39
CA SER A 94 2.23 -12.16 -10.06
C SER A 94 3.28 -13.22 -9.75
N ASN A 95 4.44 -13.06 -10.37
CA ASN A 95 5.68 -13.78 -10.07
C ASN A 95 6.13 -13.64 -8.59
N ILE A 96 5.65 -12.65 -7.83
CA ILE A 96 6.02 -12.42 -6.42
C ILE A 96 4.85 -12.56 -5.45
N ALA A 97 3.60 -12.38 -5.89
CA ALA A 97 2.41 -12.45 -5.04
C ALA A 97 1.37 -13.41 -5.64
N LYS A 98 1.02 -14.47 -4.90
CA LYS A 98 0.12 -15.52 -5.42
C LYS A 98 -1.34 -15.09 -5.59
N SER A 99 -1.81 -14.15 -4.75
CA SER A 99 -3.19 -13.70 -4.77
C SER A 99 -3.32 -12.31 -4.14
N GLN A 100 -3.89 -11.38 -4.90
CA GLN A 100 -4.10 -9.99 -4.51
C GLN A 100 -5.49 -9.53 -4.93
N LEU A 101 -6.10 -8.61 -4.18
CA LEU A 101 -7.30 -7.88 -4.59
C LEU A 101 -6.96 -6.41 -4.83
N ARG A 102 -7.37 -5.84 -5.97
CA ARG A 102 -7.13 -4.43 -6.31
C ARG A 102 -8.36 -3.78 -6.92
N GLY A 103 -8.54 -2.48 -6.70
CA GLY A 103 -9.60 -1.68 -7.32
C GLY A 103 -11.04 -2.05 -6.91
N TYR A 104 -11.24 -2.95 -5.94
CA TYR A 104 -12.58 -3.44 -5.58
C TYR A 104 -13.32 -2.53 -4.60
N ALA A 105 -12.59 -1.76 -3.78
CA ALA A 105 -13.16 -1.15 -2.58
C ALA A 105 -14.36 -0.23 -2.90
N LYS A 106 -14.22 0.61 -3.92
CA LYS A 106 -15.26 1.54 -4.38
C LYS A 106 -16.57 0.86 -4.79
N ASP A 107 -16.48 -0.33 -5.39
CA ASP A 107 -17.62 -1.02 -6.00
C ASP A 107 -18.24 -2.08 -5.09
N CYS A 108 -17.41 -2.70 -4.24
CA CYS A 108 -17.75 -3.94 -3.54
C CYS A 108 -17.67 -3.84 -2.01
N ALA A 109 -17.02 -2.82 -1.47
CA ALA A 109 -16.71 -2.75 -0.04
C ALA A 109 -17.03 -1.35 0.52
N PRO A 110 -18.32 -0.96 0.59
CA PRO A 110 -18.73 0.37 1.02
C PRO A 110 -18.24 0.74 2.43
N PHE A 111 -18.19 -0.20 3.38
CA PHE A 111 -17.66 0.07 4.72
C PHE A 111 -16.15 0.35 4.66
N THR A 112 -15.39 -0.51 3.98
CA THR A 112 -13.94 -0.32 3.80
C THR A 112 -13.64 0.99 3.05
N TRP A 113 -14.40 1.29 2.00
CA TRP A 113 -14.28 2.52 1.23
C TRP A 113 -14.50 3.75 2.09
N ASP A 114 -15.61 3.78 2.85
CA ASP A 114 -15.92 4.88 3.76
C ASP A 114 -14.84 5.01 4.86
N ALA A 115 -14.39 3.89 5.42
CA ALA A 115 -13.38 3.87 6.48
C ALA A 115 -12.06 4.53 6.08
N TRP A 116 -11.55 4.25 4.87
CA TRP A 116 -10.30 4.81 4.36
C TRP A 116 -10.42 6.24 3.82
N ASN A 117 -11.62 6.67 3.43
CA ASN A 117 -11.89 8.03 2.98
C ASN A 117 -12.38 8.96 4.10
N HIS A 118 -12.69 8.43 5.28
CA HIS A 118 -13.24 9.24 6.36
C HIS A 118 -12.22 10.29 6.86
N PRO A 119 -12.63 11.56 7.05
CA PRO A 119 -11.72 12.63 7.49
C PRO A 119 -10.96 12.32 8.77
N GLU A 120 -11.60 11.67 9.75
CA GLU A 120 -10.92 11.28 11.01
C GLU A 120 -9.85 10.20 10.82
N THR A 121 -10.06 9.25 9.89
CA THR A 121 -9.04 8.25 9.55
C THR A 121 -7.85 8.93 8.90
N ILE A 122 -8.11 9.81 7.93
CA ILE A 122 -7.07 10.56 7.20
C ILE A 122 -6.31 11.49 8.15
N ALA A 123 -7.00 12.16 9.07
CA ALA A 123 -6.37 13.04 10.07
C ALA A 123 -5.42 12.27 10.99
N LEU A 124 -5.87 11.12 11.53
CA LEU A 124 -5.02 10.27 12.38
C LEU A 124 -3.77 9.79 11.63
N ILE A 125 -3.94 9.32 10.39
CA ILE A 125 -2.82 8.86 9.55
C ILE A 125 -1.85 10.01 9.25
N SER A 126 -2.38 11.20 8.92
CA SER A 126 -1.58 12.39 8.64
C SER A 126 -0.79 12.87 9.85
N GLU A 127 -1.41 12.81 11.04
CA GLU A 127 -0.76 13.18 12.30
C GLU A 127 0.42 12.25 12.61
N ILE A 128 0.22 10.93 12.47
CA ILE A 128 1.30 9.94 12.67
C ILE A 128 2.40 10.10 11.63
N ALA A 129 2.05 10.45 10.39
CA ALA A 129 2.99 10.65 9.30
C ALA A 129 3.71 12.01 9.33
N GLU A 130 3.32 12.93 10.22
CA GLU A 130 3.84 14.31 10.30
C GLU A 130 3.77 15.08 8.97
N VAL A 131 2.79 14.75 8.12
CA VAL A 131 2.50 15.44 6.86
C VAL A 131 1.03 15.22 6.51
N GLU A 132 0.36 16.24 5.95
CA GLU A 132 -1.01 16.05 5.48
C GLU A 132 -1.04 15.07 4.29
N LEU A 133 -1.74 13.95 4.49
CA LEU A 133 -1.89 12.89 3.50
C LEU A 133 -3.32 12.83 2.96
N VAL A 134 -3.45 12.27 1.77
CA VAL A 134 -4.72 11.79 1.19
C VAL A 134 -4.48 10.42 0.56
N PRO A 135 -5.50 9.55 0.46
CA PRO A 135 -5.38 8.33 -0.34
C PRO A 135 -4.83 8.67 -1.73
N ALA A 136 -3.87 7.89 -2.21
CA ALA A 136 -3.12 8.18 -3.44
C ALA A 136 -4.07 8.31 -4.63
N MET A 137 -4.95 7.31 -4.79
CA MET A 137 -6.04 7.28 -5.75
C MET A 137 -7.09 6.23 -5.36
N PRO A 138 -8.34 6.32 -5.84
CA PRO A 138 -9.39 5.34 -5.59
C PRO A 138 -8.96 3.88 -5.78
N TYR A 139 -8.20 3.59 -6.85
CA TYR A 139 -7.75 2.26 -7.21
C TYR A 139 -6.87 1.58 -6.12
N GLU A 140 -6.16 2.39 -5.33
CA GLU A 140 -5.19 1.94 -4.32
C GLU A 140 -5.74 1.93 -2.90
N ILE A 141 -7.05 2.11 -2.75
CA ILE A 141 -7.71 1.96 -1.46
C ILE A 141 -7.89 0.48 -1.16
N ALA A 142 -7.34 0.06 -0.01
CA ALA A 142 -7.47 -1.27 0.55
C ALA A 142 -7.05 -2.42 -0.38
N HIS A 143 -5.92 -2.28 -1.08
CA HIS A 143 -5.27 -3.40 -1.76
C HIS A 143 -5.09 -4.57 -0.78
N ILE A 144 -5.53 -5.78 -1.13
CA ILE A 144 -5.39 -6.94 -0.25
C ILE A 144 -4.30 -7.86 -0.76
N ASN A 145 -3.40 -8.27 0.12
CA ASN A 145 -2.52 -9.41 -0.10
C ASN A 145 -3.09 -10.62 0.64
N LEU A 146 -3.36 -11.70 -0.10
CA LEU A 146 -3.90 -12.95 0.42
C LEU A 146 -2.82 -14.03 0.42
N SER A 147 -2.55 -14.59 1.59
CA SER A 147 -1.76 -15.82 1.71
C SER A 147 -2.45 -16.81 2.62
N SER A 148 -2.65 -18.03 2.11
CA SER A 148 -3.29 -19.14 2.83
C SER A 148 -2.48 -20.42 2.65
N LYS A 149 -2.39 -21.23 3.71
CA LYS A 149 -1.71 -22.53 3.73
C LYS A 149 -2.57 -23.55 4.47
N SER A 150 -2.35 -24.84 4.22
CA SER A 150 -2.98 -25.90 5.02
C SER A 150 -2.46 -25.88 6.46
N LYS A 151 -3.21 -26.48 7.40
CA LYS A 151 -2.78 -26.62 8.80
C LYS A 151 -1.51 -27.45 8.90
N GLU A 152 -1.46 -28.52 8.13
CA GLU A 152 -0.36 -29.46 8.05
C GLU A 152 0.91 -28.76 7.54
N ASP A 153 0.80 -27.96 6.47
CA ASP A 153 1.93 -27.20 5.93
C ASP A 153 2.44 -26.15 6.92
N ALA A 154 1.52 -25.42 7.57
CA ALA A 154 1.88 -24.39 8.55
C ALA A 154 2.61 -24.98 9.77
N GLN A 155 2.16 -26.14 10.25
CA GLN A 155 2.78 -26.85 11.37
C GLN A 155 4.13 -27.47 10.98
N GLN A 156 4.24 -28.05 9.77
CA GLN A 156 5.48 -28.60 9.26
C GLN A 156 6.56 -27.53 9.06
N GLU A 157 6.20 -26.36 8.51
CA GLU A 157 7.14 -25.24 8.38
C GLU A 157 7.63 -24.75 9.74
N LEU A 158 6.73 -24.60 10.71
CA LEU A 158 7.08 -24.18 12.07
C LEU A 158 7.98 -25.21 12.77
N ALA A 159 7.69 -26.50 12.62
CA ALA A 159 8.49 -27.58 13.19
C ALA A 159 9.90 -27.63 12.60
N LYS A 160 10.03 -27.48 11.26
CA LYS A 160 11.34 -27.38 10.58
C LYS A 160 12.16 -26.19 11.07
N TYR A 161 11.52 -25.03 11.22
CA TYR A 161 12.19 -23.84 11.76
C TYR A 161 12.66 -24.04 13.21
N GLN A 162 11.81 -24.60 14.08
CA GLN A 162 12.16 -24.89 15.48
C GLN A 162 13.25 -25.96 15.61
N GLU A 163 13.27 -26.95 14.72
CA GLU A 163 14.32 -27.95 14.65
C GLU A 163 15.65 -27.35 14.18
N HIS A 164 15.61 -26.48 13.17
CA HIS A 164 16.77 -25.72 12.73
C HIS A 164 17.31 -24.85 13.87
N GLN A 165 16.46 -24.06 14.55
CA GLN A 165 16.90 -23.25 15.70
C GLN A 165 17.53 -24.08 16.82
N ARG A 166 16.96 -25.26 17.15
CA ARG A 166 17.54 -26.16 18.17
C ARG A 166 18.89 -26.72 17.77
N ARG A 167 19.05 -27.19 16.52
CA ARG A 167 20.34 -27.70 16.02
C ARG A 167 21.43 -26.63 16.05
N TYR A 168 21.09 -25.37 15.78
CA TYR A 168 22.04 -24.26 15.86
C TYR A 168 22.40 -23.88 17.30
N GLN A 169 21.47 -23.99 18.25
CA GLN A 169 21.75 -23.77 19.68
C GLN A 169 22.62 -24.87 20.30
N GLU A 170 22.59 -26.08 19.73
CA GLU A 170 23.42 -27.21 20.16
C GLU A 170 24.84 -27.19 19.55
N ASP A 171 25.06 -26.39 18.50
CA ASP A 171 26.31 -26.33 17.71
C ASP A 171 27.10 -25.00 17.94
N GLU A 172 27.02 -24.44 19.15
CA GLU A 172 27.78 -23.26 19.63
C GLU A 172 29.30 -23.56 19.75
N GLY A 173 29.92 -23.99 18.65
CA GLY A 173 31.30 -24.44 18.66
C GLY A 173 31.86 -24.70 17.28
N ILE A 174 31.75 -23.74 16.35
CA ILE A 174 32.74 -23.38 15.32
C ILE A 174 32.09 -22.35 14.38
N GLY A 175 32.72 -21.17 14.27
CA GLY A 175 32.26 -20.11 13.37
C GLY A 175 32.28 -20.57 11.91
N GLY A 176 31.10 -20.63 11.29
CA GLY A 176 30.93 -20.98 9.89
C GLY A 176 29.67 -20.34 9.32
N CYS A 177 29.87 -19.46 8.34
CA CYS A 177 28.92 -18.90 7.35
C CYS A 177 27.43 -18.78 7.73
N ARG A 178 27.04 -17.55 8.08
CA ARG A 178 25.65 -17.05 8.20
C ARG A 178 24.99 -16.94 6.82
N GLU A 179 24.07 -17.85 6.49
CA GLU A 179 23.04 -17.72 5.44
C GLU A 179 22.07 -18.91 5.65
N VAL A 180 20.74 -18.82 5.60
CA VAL A 180 19.84 -18.23 4.59
C VAL A 180 18.50 -17.89 5.27
N VAL A 181 17.97 -16.69 5.07
CA VAL A 181 16.53 -16.44 5.32
C VAL A 181 15.79 -17.11 4.16
N GLU A 182 15.24 -18.30 4.38
CA GLU A 182 14.48 -19.07 3.38
C GLU A 182 13.28 -18.25 2.86
N THR A 183 13.49 -17.59 1.72
CA THR A 183 12.54 -16.87 0.84
C THR A 183 11.55 -15.92 1.54
N PRO A 184 11.74 -14.58 1.45
CA PRO A 184 10.79 -13.60 1.98
C PRO A 184 9.41 -13.65 1.29
N ILE A 185 8.38 -13.07 1.92
CA ILE A 185 7.03 -12.98 1.32
C ILE A 185 7.06 -12.05 0.12
N VAL A 186 7.70 -10.90 0.29
CA VAL A 186 8.05 -9.96 -0.78
C VAL A 186 9.50 -9.58 -0.54
N GLY A 187 10.37 -9.73 -1.55
CA GLY A 187 11.80 -9.41 -1.47
C GLY A 187 12.07 -7.92 -1.27
N TRP A 188 13.34 -7.52 -1.25
CA TRP A 188 13.71 -6.11 -1.16
C TRP A 188 13.08 -5.30 -2.29
N HIS A 189 12.36 -4.25 -1.92
CA HIS A 189 11.71 -3.34 -2.86
C HIS A 189 11.53 -1.95 -2.26
N THR A 190 11.08 -1.05 -3.12
CA THR A 190 10.48 0.24 -2.77
C THR A 190 9.08 0.27 -3.36
N ASP A 191 8.15 0.90 -2.67
CA ASP A 191 6.76 0.98 -3.09
C ASP A 191 6.56 1.94 -4.27
N SER A 192 5.40 1.80 -4.90
CA SER A 192 4.93 2.71 -5.94
C SER A 192 4.60 4.12 -5.43
N TYR A 193 4.18 4.28 -4.18
CA TYR A 193 3.57 5.51 -3.68
C TYR A 193 4.34 6.10 -2.50
N PRO A 194 4.36 7.45 -2.34
CA PRO A 194 5.11 8.11 -1.28
C PRO A 194 4.91 7.49 0.10
N PHE A 195 3.66 7.19 0.43
CA PHE A 195 3.29 6.55 1.69
C PHE A 195 2.42 5.31 1.49
N VAL A 196 2.52 4.41 2.46
CA VAL A 196 1.66 3.24 2.58
C VAL A 196 1.21 3.07 4.02
N CYS A 197 -0.05 2.70 4.22
CA CYS A 197 -0.57 2.21 5.49
C CYS A 197 -0.89 0.72 5.36
N VAL A 198 -0.15 -0.13 6.07
CA VAL A 198 -0.31 -1.58 6.06
C VAL A 198 -1.07 -2.02 7.30
N LEU A 199 -2.33 -2.40 7.11
CA LEU A 199 -3.25 -2.91 8.13
C LEU A 199 -3.25 -4.44 8.16
N MET A 200 -3.02 -5.03 9.33
CA MET A 200 -3.13 -6.47 9.51
C MET A 200 -4.59 -6.89 9.70
N MET A 201 -5.09 -7.75 8.83
CA MET A 201 -6.49 -8.22 8.88
C MET A 201 -6.61 -9.59 9.55
N SER A 202 -5.59 -10.42 9.46
CA SER A 202 -5.58 -11.74 10.10
C SER A 202 -5.21 -11.64 11.58
N ASP A 203 -5.76 -12.55 12.37
CA ASP A 203 -5.26 -12.80 13.71
C ASP A 203 -3.94 -13.57 13.62
N VAL A 204 -2.87 -12.86 13.93
CA VAL A 204 -1.50 -13.37 13.86
C VAL A 204 -0.95 -13.80 15.22
N ARG A 205 -1.82 -14.00 16.22
CA ARG A 205 -1.41 -14.51 17.54
C ARG A 205 -0.74 -15.88 17.40
N GLY A 206 0.46 -16.00 17.95
CA GLY A 206 1.26 -17.24 17.90
C GLY A 206 2.12 -17.39 16.64
N MET A 207 2.15 -16.39 15.76
CA MET A 207 3.10 -16.36 14.64
C MET A 207 4.50 -15.99 15.11
N VAL A 208 5.50 -16.64 14.50
CA VAL A 208 6.91 -16.27 14.62
C VAL A 208 7.36 -15.70 13.29
N GLY A 209 8.01 -14.53 13.31
CA GLY A 209 8.39 -13.79 12.12
C GLY A 209 7.32 -12.80 11.64
N GLY A 210 7.39 -12.40 10.38
CA GLY A 210 6.45 -11.45 9.77
C GLY A 210 6.76 -9.97 10.00
N GLU A 211 7.94 -9.68 10.57
CA GLU A 211 8.48 -8.33 10.71
C GLU A 211 8.71 -7.68 9.35
N THR A 212 8.76 -6.36 9.35
CA THR A 212 9.25 -5.58 8.20
C THR A 212 10.72 -5.28 8.44
N ALA A 213 11.58 -5.76 7.55
CA ALA A 213 12.98 -5.43 7.53
C ALA A 213 13.18 -4.17 6.67
N ILE A 214 13.89 -3.19 7.19
CA ILE A 214 14.16 -1.90 6.53
C ILE A 214 15.67 -1.76 6.40
N ARG A 215 16.15 -1.46 5.19
CA ARG A 215 17.57 -1.24 4.94
C ARG A 215 17.93 0.22 5.24
N MET A 216 18.88 0.40 6.14
CA MET A 216 19.48 1.69 6.45
C MET A 216 20.53 2.06 5.39
N VAL A 217 20.87 3.35 5.27
CA VAL A 217 21.88 3.85 4.31
C VAL A 217 23.26 3.24 4.56
N ASN A 218 23.60 2.94 5.81
CA ASN A 218 24.87 2.29 6.18
C ASN A 218 24.90 0.77 5.89
N GLY A 219 23.86 0.21 5.26
CA GLY A 219 23.75 -1.21 4.92
C GLY A 219 23.22 -2.12 6.04
N LYS A 220 23.02 -1.61 7.26
CA LYS A 220 22.38 -2.36 8.35
C LYS A 220 20.89 -2.54 8.09
N VAL A 221 20.30 -3.56 8.73
CA VAL A 221 18.87 -3.85 8.66
C VAL A 221 18.21 -3.56 10.01
N LEU A 222 17.20 -2.69 9.98
CA LEU A 222 16.31 -2.45 11.10
C LEU A 222 15.08 -3.36 10.96
N LYS A 223 14.76 -4.13 12.00
CA LYS A 223 13.54 -4.95 12.04
C LYS A 223 12.46 -4.26 12.85
N MET A 224 11.29 -4.10 12.23
CA MET A 224 10.10 -3.55 12.87
C MET A 224 9.11 -4.67 13.16
N ARG A 225 8.66 -4.75 14.41
CA ARG A 225 7.68 -5.76 14.85
C ARG A 225 6.42 -5.70 13.97
N GLY A 226 5.97 -6.88 13.54
CA GLY A 226 4.76 -7.00 12.74
C GLY A 226 3.48 -6.58 13.51
N PRO A 227 2.49 -5.97 12.84
CA PRO A 227 1.23 -5.59 13.46
C PRO A 227 0.36 -6.80 13.81
N SER A 228 -0.36 -6.73 14.95
CA SER A 228 -1.48 -7.63 15.29
C SER A 228 -2.76 -7.23 14.56
N GLN A 229 -3.82 -8.05 14.62
CA GLN A 229 -5.08 -7.76 13.94
C GLN A 229 -5.62 -6.36 14.27
N GLY A 230 -5.93 -5.58 13.24
CA GLY A 230 -6.40 -4.19 13.32
C GLY A 230 -5.32 -3.16 13.63
N CYS A 231 -4.09 -3.59 13.90
CA CYS A 231 -2.93 -2.70 13.94
C CYS A 231 -2.45 -2.38 12.53
N ALA A 232 -1.98 -1.15 12.38
CA ALA A 232 -1.38 -0.65 11.17
C ALA A 232 0.05 -0.16 11.41
N VAL A 233 0.80 -0.07 10.32
CA VAL A 233 2.08 0.64 10.23
C VAL A 233 1.99 1.61 9.05
N ILE A 234 2.48 2.83 9.23
CA ILE A 234 2.60 3.82 8.15
C ILE A 234 4.08 3.95 7.78
N MET A 235 4.38 4.00 6.48
CA MET A 235 5.75 4.00 5.99
C MET A 235 5.91 4.81 4.72
N GLN A 236 7.04 5.50 4.60
CA GLN A 236 7.51 6.16 3.38
C GLN A 236 8.07 5.14 2.36
N GLY A 237 7.24 4.17 1.97
CA GLY A 237 7.67 2.96 1.24
C GLY A 237 8.34 3.23 -0.10
N ARG A 238 8.03 4.35 -0.77
CA ARG A 238 8.71 4.78 -2.00
C ARG A 238 10.19 5.09 -1.78
N TYR A 239 10.52 5.61 -0.60
CA TYR A 239 11.81 6.20 -0.27
C TYR A 239 12.73 5.26 0.49
N ILE A 240 12.18 4.24 1.15
CA ILE A 240 12.95 3.30 1.96
C ILE A 240 12.85 1.89 1.39
N THR A 241 14.01 1.26 1.22
CA THR A 241 14.09 -0.13 0.77
C THR A 241 13.71 -1.06 1.91
N HIS A 242 12.72 -1.92 1.69
CA HIS A 242 12.17 -2.76 2.73
C HIS A 242 11.77 -4.14 2.21
N GLN A 243 11.55 -5.07 3.15
CA GLN A 243 11.23 -6.46 2.88
C GLN A 243 10.25 -6.98 3.93
N ALA A 244 9.19 -7.67 3.49
CA ALA A 244 8.28 -8.37 4.39
C ALA A 244 8.83 -9.77 4.70
N MET A 245 9.26 -9.99 5.94
CA MET A 245 9.81 -11.29 6.35
C MET A 245 8.72 -12.36 6.40
N ARG A 246 9.10 -13.62 6.18
CA ARG A 246 8.19 -14.76 6.27
C ARG A 246 7.70 -14.90 7.70
N ALA A 247 6.41 -15.16 7.83
CA ALA A 247 5.79 -15.48 9.10
C ALA A 247 5.37 -16.95 9.11
N LEU A 248 5.66 -17.65 10.20
CA LEU A 248 5.44 -19.08 10.38
C LEU A 248 4.33 -19.30 11.42
N GLY A 249 3.61 -20.42 11.29
CA GLY A 249 2.63 -20.87 12.28
C GLY A 249 1.17 -20.42 12.07
N ALA A 250 0.87 -19.58 11.07
CA ALA A 250 -0.52 -19.25 10.71
C ALA A 250 -1.00 -19.91 9.43
N GLN A 251 -2.30 -20.23 9.42
CA GLN A 251 -3.01 -20.74 8.25
C GLN A 251 -3.32 -19.63 7.23
N GLU A 252 -3.55 -18.41 7.70
CA GLU A 252 -3.82 -17.25 6.84
C GLU A 252 -3.02 -16.03 7.29
N ARG A 253 -2.60 -15.23 6.32
CA ARG A 253 -2.11 -13.86 6.55
C ARG A 253 -2.68 -12.97 5.47
N ILE A 254 -3.64 -12.14 5.88
CA ILE A 254 -4.32 -11.14 5.07
C ILE A 254 -3.85 -9.76 5.56
N THR A 255 -3.34 -8.95 4.64
CA THR A 255 -2.99 -7.55 4.91
C THR A 255 -3.72 -6.64 3.94
N SER A 256 -4.34 -5.60 4.46
CA SER A 256 -4.91 -4.51 3.68
C SER A 256 -3.91 -3.37 3.59
N VAL A 257 -3.70 -2.86 2.40
CA VAL A 257 -2.69 -1.86 2.09
C VAL A 257 -3.39 -0.70 1.42
N THR A 258 -3.33 0.48 2.04
CA THR A 258 -3.84 1.72 1.43
C THR A 258 -2.68 2.65 1.19
N SER A 259 -2.52 3.09 -0.05
CA SER A 259 -1.45 4.01 -0.43
C SER A 259 -1.89 5.45 -0.27
N PHE A 260 -0.94 6.31 0.11
CA PHE A 260 -1.16 7.73 0.36
C PHE A 260 -0.12 8.57 -0.37
N ARG A 261 -0.49 9.82 -0.62
CA ARG A 261 0.41 10.87 -1.12
C ARG A 261 0.24 12.14 -0.28
N PRO A 262 1.23 13.05 -0.30
CA PRO A 262 1.03 14.39 0.24
C PRO A 262 -0.19 15.05 -0.40
N LYS A 263 -0.99 15.72 0.44
CA LYS A 263 -2.17 16.47 0.00
C LYS A 263 -1.79 17.72 -0.78
N SER A 264 -0.72 18.39 -0.36
CA SER A 264 -0.22 19.60 -1.01
C SER A 264 0.46 19.26 -2.33
N ALA A 265 0.01 19.87 -3.43
CA ALA A 265 0.66 19.77 -4.73
C ALA A 265 2.04 20.45 -4.80
N LEU A 266 2.44 21.18 -3.77
CA LEU A 266 3.76 21.81 -3.66
C LEU A 266 4.82 20.88 -3.06
N LEU A 267 4.38 19.76 -2.47
CA LEU A 267 5.28 18.70 -2.01
C LEU A 267 5.55 17.72 -3.16
N LYS A 268 6.69 17.04 -3.04
CA LYS A 268 7.15 16.05 -4.02
C LYS A 268 6.19 14.86 -4.07
N ASP A 269 5.96 14.34 -5.28
CA ASP A 269 5.17 13.13 -5.53
C ASP A 269 5.94 12.26 -6.54
N ASP A 270 6.71 11.31 -6.00
CA ASP A 270 7.52 10.36 -6.78
C ASP A 270 6.77 9.07 -7.08
N THR A 271 5.44 9.13 -7.22
CA THR A 271 4.68 7.94 -7.60
C THR A 271 5.21 7.35 -8.90
N GLU A 272 5.41 6.04 -8.89
CA GLU A 272 5.73 5.23 -10.06
C GLU A 272 4.75 4.05 -10.12
N LEU A 273 4.43 3.55 -11.31
CA LEU A 273 3.46 2.48 -11.51
C LEU A 273 4.11 1.13 -11.83
N ARG A 274 5.45 1.06 -11.92
CA ARG A 274 6.15 -0.15 -12.35
C ARG A 274 5.80 -1.41 -11.54
N THR A 275 5.61 -1.29 -10.23
CA THR A 275 5.34 -2.45 -9.36
C THR A 275 3.87 -2.87 -9.33
N VAL A 276 2.97 -2.04 -9.88
CA VAL A 276 1.52 -2.25 -9.82
C VAL A 276 0.89 -2.49 -11.19
N ARG A 277 1.51 -2.02 -12.28
CA ARG A 277 0.99 -2.17 -13.66
C ARG A 277 0.67 -3.61 -14.03
N GLY A 278 1.60 -4.54 -13.77
CA GLY A 278 1.43 -5.96 -14.12
C GLY A 278 0.31 -6.67 -13.34
N VAL A 279 -0.17 -6.09 -12.25
CA VAL A 279 -1.14 -6.71 -11.32
C VAL A 279 -2.40 -5.87 -11.14
N SER A 280 -2.74 -5.03 -12.10
CA SER A 280 -3.90 -4.14 -12.02
C SER A 280 -4.74 -4.20 -13.30
N ASP A 281 -5.99 -3.75 -13.18
CA ASP A 281 -6.76 -3.26 -14.32
C ASP A 281 -6.15 -1.93 -14.75
N LEU A 282 -5.44 -1.95 -15.87
CA LEU A 282 -4.72 -0.78 -16.38
C LEU A 282 -5.64 0.36 -16.77
N ASN A 283 -6.86 0.07 -17.22
CA ASN A 283 -7.78 1.11 -17.64
C ASN A 283 -8.18 1.96 -16.44
N GLU A 284 -8.61 1.29 -15.36
CA GLU A 284 -8.98 1.96 -14.10
C GLU A 284 -7.77 2.65 -13.45
N LEU A 285 -6.62 1.96 -13.39
CA LEU A 285 -5.39 2.51 -12.83
C LEU A 285 -4.95 3.80 -13.55
N TYR A 286 -5.02 3.83 -14.88
CA TYR A 286 -4.57 4.97 -15.67
C TYR A 286 -5.54 6.14 -15.67
N TYR A 287 -6.87 5.89 -15.62
CA TYR A 287 -7.84 6.97 -15.43
C TYR A 287 -7.60 7.69 -14.10
N ASP A 288 -7.50 6.92 -13.01
CA ASP A 288 -7.22 7.45 -11.69
C ASP A 288 -5.89 8.21 -11.65
N PHE A 289 -4.82 7.62 -12.18
CA PHE A 289 -3.50 8.23 -12.21
C PHE A 289 -3.48 9.53 -13.01
N ALA A 290 -3.99 9.51 -14.24
CA ALA A 290 -4.02 10.69 -15.09
C ALA A 290 -4.84 11.83 -14.46
N GLU A 291 -6.01 11.51 -13.90
CA GLU A 291 -6.88 12.51 -13.27
C GLU A 291 -6.19 13.21 -12.09
N TYR A 292 -5.60 12.45 -11.15
CA TYR A 292 -4.98 13.09 -9.99
C TYR A 292 -3.71 13.86 -10.37
N ARG A 293 -2.91 13.37 -11.33
CA ARG A 293 -1.69 14.06 -11.78
C ARG A 293 -2.04 15.39 -12.48
N LEU A 294 -3.11 15.41 -13.28
CA LEU A 294 -3.63 16.65 -13.87
C LEU A 294 -4.10 17.64 -12.81
N LYS A 295 -4.83 17.17 -11.80
CA LYS A 295 -5.26 18.01 -10.67
C LYS A 295 -4.07 18.64 -9.93
N LEU A 296 -3.00 17.88 -9.68
CA LEU A 296 -1.79 18.42 -9.06
C LEU A 296 -1.14 19.51 -9.93
N LEU A 297 -1.10 19.33 -11.25
CA LEU A 297 -0.61 20.35 -12.18
C LEU A 297 -1.49 21.62 -12.15
N GLU A 298 -2.82 21.48 -12.12
CA GLU A 298 -3.74 22.61 -11.99
C GLU A 298 -3.45 23.41 -10.71
N GLU A 299 -3.29 22.72 -9.57
CA GLU A 299 -2.98 23.34 -8.28
C GLU A 299 -1.62 24.06 -8.29
N GLN A 300 -0.58 23.44 -8.86
CA GLN A 300 0.75 24.04 -9.00
C GLN A 300 0.72 25.29 -9.90
N ILE A 301 0.07 25.22 -11.06
CA ILE A 301 -0.07 26.34 -12.00
C ILE A 301 -0.87 27.48 -11.36
N GLN A 302 -1.95 27.15 -10.65
CA GLN A 302 -2.75 28.12 -9.93
C GLN A 302 -1.92 28.85 -8.88
N HIS A 303 -1.16 28.12 -8.07
CA HIS A 303 -0.28 28.68 -7.04
C HIS A 303 0.76 29.65 -7.62
N GLU A 304 1.46 29.24 -8.69
CA GLU A 304 2.45 30.11 -9.34
C GLU A 304 1.80 31.35 -9.95
N ARG A 305 0.62 31.21 -10.56
CA ARG A 305 -0.14 32.33 -11.12
C ARG A 305 -0.49 33.35 -10.04
N GLU A 306 -0.96 32.90 -8.88
CA GLU A 306 -1.28 33.75 -7.74
C GLU A 306 -0.02 34.45 -7.20
N ARG A 307 1.11 33.74 -7.08
CA ARG A 307 2.40 34.32 -6.68
C ARG A 307 2.83 35.45 -7.62
N VAL A 308 2.79 35.23 -8.93
CA VAL A 308 3.15 36.25 -9.94
C VAL A 308 2.22 37.46 -9.87
N GLN A 309 0.91 37.25 -9.71
CA GLN A 309 -0.06 38.34 -9.54
C GLN A 309 0.19 39.15 -8.27
N ALA A 310 0.46 38.48 -7.14
CA ALA A 310 0.74 39.12 -5.87
C ALA A 310 2.03 39.95 -5.93
N ALA A 311 3.11 39.40 -6.50
CA ALA A 311 4.37 40.12 -6.70
C ALA A 311 4.20 41.39 -7.55
N ARG A 312 3.43 41.30 -8.64
CA ARG A 312 3.12 42.46 -9.49
C ARG A 312 2.31 43.52 -8.76
N LYS A 313 1.31 43.13 -7.97
CA LYS A 313 0.50 44.06 -7.15
C LYS A 313 1.34 44.78 -6.09
N ALA A 314 2.33 44.09 -5.53
CA ALA A 314 3.27 44.66 -4.56
C ALA A 314 4.34 45.58 -5.18
N GLY A 315 4.40 45.70 -6.52
CA GLY A 315 5.40 46.51 -7.21
C GLY A 315 6.81 45.91 -7.21
N GLY A 316 6.96 44.63 -6.89
CA GLY A 316 8.24 43.94 -6.89
C GLY A 316 8.74 43.60 -8.29
N GLU A 317 10.05 43.38 -8.42
CA GLU A 317 10.65 42.87 -9.65
C GLU A 317 10.22 41.42 -9.92
N PHE A 318 10.19 41.03 -11.20
CA PHE A 318 9.86 39.67 -11.58
C PHE A 318 10.98 38.70 -11.21
N ALA A 319 10.70 37.79 -10.27
CA ALA A 319 11.63 36.76 -9.82
C ALA A 319 11.85 35.68 -10.90
N THR A 320 12.67 36.01 -11.90
CA THR A 320 12.94 35.15 -13.08
C THR A 320 13.50 33.79 -12.68
N ALA A 321 14.41 33.73 -11.71
CA ALA A 321 15.00 32.47 -11.24
C ALA A 321 13.94 31.54 -10.62
N GLN A 322 13.07 32.07 -9.76
CA GLN A 322 11.99 31.32 -9.13
C GLN A 322 10.98 30.81 -10.17
N HIS A 323 10.59 31.65 -11.13
CA HIS A 323 9.66 31.23 -12.19
C HIS A 323 10.28 30.15 -13.09
N LYS A 324 11.57 30.26 -13.43
CA LYS A 324 12.27 29.21 -14.18
C LYS A 324 12.34 27.89 -13.40
N GLN A 325 12.56 27.94 -12.09
CA GLN A 325 12.53 26.76 -11.24
C GLN A 325 11.15 26.09 -11.27
N PHE A 326 10.07 26.86 -11.15
CA PHE A 326 8.71 26.36 -11.29
C PHE A 326 8.49 25.65 -12.64
N LEU A 327 8.88 26.29 -13.76
CA LEU A 327 8.73 25.70 -15.10
C LEU A 327 9.55 24.40 -15.23
N GLY A 328 10.74 24.35 -14.63
CA GLY A 328 11.55 23.14 -14.54
C GLY A 328 10.83 22.01 -13.79
N ASN A 329 10.23 22.32 -12.63
CA ASN A 329 9.48 21.35 -11.83
C ASN A 329 8.25 20.81 -12.59
N VAL A 330 7.47 21.69 -13.24
CA VAL A 330 6.32 21.28 -14.07
C VAL A 330 6.74 20.39 -15.22
N THR A 331 7.88 20.71 -15.87
CA THR A 331 8.43 19.90 -16.96
C THR A 331 8.82 18.51 -16.46
N ALA A 332 9.57 18.44 -15.36
CA ALA A 332 10.00 17.17 -14.76
C ALA A 332 8.81 16.32 -14.31
N PHE A 333 7.81 16.92 -13.65
CA PHE A 333 6.59 16.24 -13.23
C PHE A 333 5.79 15.67 -14.42
N SER A 334 5.68 16.43 -15.50
CA SER A 334 4.98 16.00 -16.72
C SER A 334 5.73 14.86 -17.42
N GLN A 335 7.06 14.94 -17.49
CA GLN A 335 7.91 13.88 -18.04
C GLN A 335 7.81 12.59 -17.24
N GLN A 336 7.89 12.67 -15.91
CA GLN A 336 7.68 11.50 -15.03
C GLN A 336 6.28 10.91 -15.25
N SER A 337 5.24 11.73 -15.25
CA SER A 337 3.85 11.25 -15.44
C SER A 337 3.68 10.54 -16.79
N SER A 338 4.31 11.06 -17.84
CA SER A 338 4.33 10.41 -19.16
C SER A 338 5.12 9.11 -19.16
N HIS A 339 6.18 8.99 -18.37
CA HIS A 339 6.99 7.77 -18.29
C HIS A 339 6.24 6.60 -17.62
N GLU A 340 5.35 6.90 -16.67
CA GLU A 340 4.58 5.88 -15.96
C GLU A 340 3.39 5.33 -16.76
N LEU A 341 2.92 6.08 -17.76
CA LEU A 341 1.87 5.67 -18.69
C LEU A 341 2.50 5.00 -19.92
N VAL A 342 2.48 3.67 -19.94
CA VAL A 342 2.96 2.87 -21.07
C VAL A 342 1.77 2.31 -21.85
N ASP A 343 1.99 1.97 -23.12
CA ASP A 343 0.93 1.37 -23.92
C ASP A 343 0.48 0.04 -23.31
N GLN A 344 -0.83 -0.20 -23.23
CA GLN A 344 -1.37 -1.39 -22.54
C GLN A 344 -0.86 -2.71 -23.13
N CYS A 345 -0.52 -2.72 -24.42
CA CYS A 345 0.04 -3.87 -25.12
C CYS A 345 1.50 -4.19 -24.71
N GLU A 346 2.21 -3.23 -24.11
CA GLU A 346 3.59 -3.38 -23.64
C GLU A 346 3.66 -3.92 -22.19
N VAL A 347 2.53 -3.94 -21.47
CA VAL A 347 2.49 -4.42 -20.09
C VAL A 347 2.35 -5.93 -20.04
N GLN A 348 3.36 -6.59 -19.44
CA GLN A 348 3.29 -8.01 -19.14
C GLN A 348 2.44 -8.26 -17.89
N LYS A 349 1.23 -8.79 -18.08
CA LYS A 349 0.33 -9.18 -16.99
C LYS A 349 0.97 -10.27 -16.11
N GLY A 350 0.81 -10.13 -14.80
CA GLY A 350 1.34 -11.03 -13.78
C GLY A 350 2.85 -10.98 -13.61
N TYR A 351 3.53 -10.01 -14.21
CA TYR A 351 4.96 -9.84 -14.06
C TYR A 351 5.28 -8.49 -13.42
N ILE A 352 6.05 -8.54 -12.33
CA ILE A 352 6.65 -7.38 -11.69
C ILE A 352 8.16 -7.53 -11.85
N GLU A 353 8.77 -6.52 -12.46
CA GLU A 353 10.22 -6.46 -12.66
C GLU A 353 10.92 -6.50 -11.29
N LYS A 354 11.92 -7.39 -11.17
CA LYS A 354 12.76 -7.44 -9.99
C LYS A 354 13.83 -6.38 -10.11
N VAL A 355 13.78 -5.39 -9.23
CA VAL A 355 14.91 -4.48 -9.04
C VAL A 355 15.89 -5.20 -8.12
N ASP A 356 17.09 -5.47 -8.63
CA ASP A 356 18.15 -6.10 -7.84
C ASP A 356 18.73 -5.06 -6.87
N PHE A 357 18.29 -5.12 -5.61
CA PHE A 357 18.93 -4.39 -4.53
C PHE A 357 20.02 -5.30 -3.96
N PRO A 358 21.29 -4.86 -3.90
CA PRO A 358 22.38 -5.72 -3.43
C PRO A 358 22.08 -6.22 -2.01
N ASP A 359 22.25 -7.52 -1.74
CA ASP A 359 21.87 -8.12 -0.46
C ASP A 359 22.40 -7.33 0.75
N ALA A 360 21.53 -7.09 1.73
CA ALA A 360 21.92 -6.58 3.04
C ALA A 360 21.85 -7.72 4.05
N ALA A 361 22.94 -7.97 4.77
CA ALA A 361 22.96 -8.99 5.82
C ALA A 361 21.91 -8.63 6.89
N ILE A 362 20.90 -9.50 7.04
CA ILE A 362 19.91 -9.38 8.11
C ILE A 362 20.54 -10.01 9.35
N ASP A 363 21.13 -9.19 10.23
CA ASP A 363 21.53 -9.68 11.55
C ASP A 363 20.27 -10.12 12.31
N ILE A 364 20.29 -11.39 12.79
CA ILE A 364 19.15 -12.01 13.47
C ILE A 364 18.89 -11.36 14.81
#